data_AF-A0A2E5XZI6-F1
#
_entry.id   AF-A0A2E5XZI6-F1
#
_cell.length_a   1.000
_cell.length_b   1.000
_cell.length_c   1.000
_cell.angle_alpha   90.00
_cell.angle_beta   90.00
_cell.angle_gamma   90.00
#
_symmetry.space_group_name_H-M   'P 1'
#
loop_
_entity.id
_entity.type
_entity.pdbx_description
1 polymer ?
#
loop_
_entity_poly.entity_id
_entity_poly.type
_entity_poly.pdbx_seq_one_letter_code
_entity_poly.pdbx_strand_id
1 'polypeptide(L)'
;MENIKIEFFYLWRLFFKIVFITVFLNASGLIKVKNQKILDEANQPVFLEGCNLGNWLILEMWMLDYAGRGIHDQKQFIEILENRFGTEKAYKLMEVYRENWITEKDMDIIKSFGMNTVRLPFDYKILMESDLKPFRLKEDAWKWIDYTIEMAKKRNMYVILDMHGAPGRQSGMDHSGEVDFNKLWDEKLYQEQTIWLWKQISERYKNEGTIAAYDLLNEPWGSSEKNLKKIILKIYSEIRRNNDRHIIIFPGHRSGIDFYKNIRSVKVENIIYTMHFYPGLFGGGPPTLFTHTDFIQNTIPLWINKMNQFNSPLLIGEFNVVFKSAGGGEMMRRYFDIYKNNNWPATMWSYKVFKTHGGIKKSNWGMVTNKEKLKKIDIEKASYSDIKDWFKYFGNLKYAIDEDLRFWLTTIKEPSPLDSLPPKPPKILSPPGTDELPDKWLVKDIGRPLKGGQIVSADTLILYGAGNDIWTDKDQFRFVYQKLNTDFEFSVRINNLLYTHSYAKAGIMVRSNLKTNSAHGLINIFPGGNTEFGFREKNGKRMEANRGPDLEWDLVKLKTIRRNSLLSFYIFENSAWTKYGELNIKDWGENLFVGIVALSHDDSQLTAAKYSEINLTKKD
;
A
#
# COMPACT_ATOMS: atom_id res chain seq x y z
N MET A 1 71.78 -16.66 0.03
CA MET A 1 71.14 -15.39 -0.37
C MET A 1 69.67 -15.52 0.00
N GLU A 2 69.23 -14.64 0.91
CA GLU A 2 67.84 -14.32 1.32
C GLU A 2 66.98 -15.48 1.85
N ASN A 3 66.91 -15.76 3.17
CA ASN A 3 66.11 -15.07 4.21
C ASN A 3 64.71 -14.67 3.68
N ILE A 4 63.55 -15.04 4.25
CA ILE A 4 63.20 -15.07 5.68
C ILE A 4 61.68 -15.43 5.84
N LYS A 5 61.32 -16.05 6.97
CA LYS A 5 60.05 -15.92 7.76
C LYS A 5 58.76 -16.74 7.48
N ILE A 6 58.47 -17.56 8.51
CA ILE A 6 57.19 -17.78 9.23
C ILE A 6 56.28 -18.89 8.69
N GLU A 7 56.57 -20.12 9.10
CA GLU A 7 55.57 -21.13 9.44
C GLU A 7 55.22 -21.00 10.93
N PHE A 8 54.03 -20.52 11.25
CA PHE A 8 53.32 -20.76 12.53
C PHE A 8 51.98 -20.03 12.41
N PHE A 9 50.91 -20.70 11.95
CA PHE A 9 49.47 -20.39 12.17
C PHE A 9 48.57 -21.13 11.15
N TYR A 10 48.54 -22.46 11.13
CA TYR A 10 47.55 -23.20 10.32
C TYR A 10 47.00 -24.49 10.96
N LEU A 11 47.03 -24.59 12.29
CA LEU A 11 46.50 -25.76 13.02
C LEU A 11 45.67 -25.31 14.24
N TRP A 12 44.59 -24.56 14.03
CA TRP A 12 43.55 -24.36 15.06
C TRP A 12 42.22 -23.86 14.48
N ARG A 13 41.62 -24.61 13.55
CA ARG A 13 40.23 -24.36 13.08
C ARG A 13 39.42 -25.62 12.73
N LEU A 14 39.74 -26.75 13.34
CA LEU A 14 38.82 -27.90 13.41
C LEU A 14 38.78 -28.35 14.86
N PHE A 15 37.68 -28.05 15.57
CA PHE A 15 37.14 -28.67 16.80
C PHE A 15 36.44 -27.61 17.65
N PHE A 16 35.30 -27.13 17.18
CA PHE A 16 34.15 -26.72 18.02
C PHE A 16 32.90 -26.77 17.14
N LYS A 17 32.52 -27.98 16.70
CA LYS A 17 31.13 -28.27 16.35
C LYS A 17 30.38 -28.42 17.68
N ILE A 18 29.99 -27.29 18.25
CA ILE A 18 28.97 -27.29 19.29
C ILE A 18 27.70 -27.78 18.62
N VAL A 19 27.24 -28.95 19.06
CA VAL A 19 25.88 -29.42 18.86
C VAL A 19 24.96 -28.31 19.37
N PHE A 20 24.37 -27.52 18.47
CA PHE A 20 23.21 -26.73 18.82
C PHE A 20 22.11 -27.72 19.15
N ILE A 21 22.01 -28.08 20.42
CA ILE A 21 20.77 -28.59 20.99
C ILE A 21 19.79 -27.44 20.75
N THR A 22 18.87 -27.63 19.81
CA THR A 22 17.68 -26.81 19.67
C THR A 22 16.92 -26.97 20.98
N VAL A 23 17.21 -26.09 21.94
CA VAL A 23 16.31 -25.88 23.06
C VAL A 23 15.05 -25.36 22.43
N PHE A 24 14.02 -26.21 22.39
CA PHE A 24 12.67 -25.78 22.10
C PHE A 24 12.32 -24.72 23.15
N LEU A 25 12.46 -23.45 22.78
CA LEU A 25 11.90 -22.33 23.52
C LEU A 25 10.38 -22.51 23.47
N ASN A 26 9.83 -23.19 24.47
CA ASN A 26 8.45 -23.00 24.83
C ASN A 26 8.31 -21.52 25.19
N ALA A 27 7.64 -20.75 24.34
CA ALA A 27 7.28 -19.37 24.66
C ALA A 27 6.28 -19.40 25.82
N SER A 28 6.77 -19.31 27.06
CA SER A 28 5.92 -19.21 28.25
C SER A 28 6.13 -17.94 29.06
N GLY A 29 6.99 -17.04 28.58
CA GLY A 29 7.41 -15.84 29.31
C GLY A 29 7.22 -14.54 28.53
N LEU A 30 6.98 -13.44 29.25
CA LEU A 30 6.85 -12.11 28.64
C LEU A 30 8.21 -11.58 28.19
N ILE A 31 8.27 -11.00 27.00
CA ILE A 31 9.47 -10.31 26.50
C ILE A 31 9.55 -8.86 27.03
N LYS A 32 10.78 -8.33 27.11
CA LYS A 32 11.06 -7.01 27.69
C LYS A 32 12.09 -6.22 26.91
N VAL A 33 12.00 -4.89 26.97
CA VAL A 33 12.94 -3.95 26.40
C VAL A 33 14.01 -3.60 27.43
N LYS A 34 15.28 -3.77 27.06
CA LYS A 34 16.44 -3.33 27.86
C LYS A 34 17.58 -2.95 26.93
N ASN A 35 18.19 -1.79 27.15
CA ASN A 35 19.34 -1.30 26.39
C ASN A 35 19.14 -1.41 24.86
N GLN A 36 18.02 -0.87 24.36
CA GLN A 36 17.62 -0.92 22.95
C GLN A 36 17.37 -2.32 22.37
N LYS A 37 17.23 -3.36 23.20
CA LYS A 37 16.98 -4.73 22.74
C LYS A 37 15.69 -5.26 23.33
N ILE A 38 14.97 -6.06 22.55
CA ILE A 38 13.88 -6.91 23.03
C ILE A 38 14.52 -8.23 23.46
N LEU A 39 14.24 -8.63 24.70
CA LEU A 39 14.84 -9.79 25.34
C LEU A 39 13.76 -10.73 25.88
N ASP A 40 14.01 -12.02 25.83
CA ASP A 40 13.21 -13.02 26.54
C ASP A 40 13.52 -13.04 28.05
N GLU A 41 12.91 -13.98 28.78
CA GLU A 41 13.14 -14.16 30.22
C GLU A 41 14.56 -14.60 30.56
N ALA A 42 15.22 -15.32 29.65
CA ALA A 42 16.62 -15.72 29.73
C ALA A 42 17.60 -14.61 29.33
N ASN A 43 17.09 -13.40 29.06
CA ASN A 43 17.83 -12.23 28.57
C ASN A 43 18.51 -12.44 27.21
N GLN A 44 18.00 -13.36 26.38
CA GLN A 44 18.44 -13.54 25.00
C GLN A 44 17.70 -12.58 24.06
N PRO A 45 18.37 -12.02 23.03
CA PRO A 45 17.72 -11.17 22.04
C PRO A 45 16.60 -11.90 21.27
N VAL A 46 15.46 -11.24 21.17
CA VAL A 46 14.33 -11.65 20.33
C VAL A 46 14.21 -10.66 19.17
N PHE A 47 14.37 -11.14 17.94
CA PHE A 47 14.20 -10.35 16.73
C PHE A 47 12.82 -10.63 16.14
N LEU A 48 11.91 -9.66 16.17
CA LEU A 48 10.55 -9.82 15.65
C LEU A 48 10.54 -9.43 14.17
N GLU A 49 10.50 -10.44 13.29
CA GLU A 49 10.50 -10.29 11.83
C GLU A 49 9.22 -10.93 11.29
N GLY A 50 8.35 -10.12 10.67
CA GLY A 50 6.99 -10.55 10.40
C GLY A 50 6.26 -9.84 9.26
N CYS A 51 4.96 -10.07 9.23
CA CYS A 51 4.01 -9.42 8.33
C CYS A 51 2.73 -9.02 9.05
N ASN A 52 1.97 -8.13 8.44
CA ASN A 52 0.64 -7.75 8.91
C ASN A 52 -0.43 -8.72 8.39
N LEU A 53 -1.40 -9.06 9.25
CA LEU A 53 -2.62 -9.78 8.86
C LEU A 53 -3.70 -8.79 8.39
N GLY A 54 -3.32 -7.98 7.38
CA GLY A 54 -4.17 -6.92 6.84
C GLY A 54 -5.46 -7.46 6.23
N ASN A 55 -6.47 -6.59 6.21
CA ASN A 55 -7.78 -6.89 5.67
C ASN A 55 -8.49 -8.08 6.35
N TRP A 56 -8.17 -8.42 7.60
CA TRP A 56 -8.83 -9.53 8.33
C TRP A 56 -9.85 -9.05 9.35
N LEU A 57 -9.37 -8.44 10.44
CA LEU A 57 -10.21 -7.92 11.54
C LEU A 57 -10.49 -6.42 11.41
N ILE A 58 -9.94 -5.81 10.36
CA ILE A 58 -10.30 -4.51 9.81
C ILE A 58 -10.12 -4.60 8.29
N LEU A 59 -11.08 -4.08 7.52
CA LEU A 59 -11.11 -4.20 6.06
C LEU A 59 -10.58 -2.96 5.35
N GLU A 60 -9.83 -3.21 4.29
CA GLU A 60 -9.41 -2.22 3.29
C GLU A 60 -9.87 -2.71 1.91
N MET A 61 -10.82 -1.99 1.31
CA MET A 61 -11.55 -2.46 0.12
C MET A 61 -10.64 -2.77 -1.07
N TRP A 62 -9.49 -2.10 -1.17
CA TRP A 62 -8.51 -2.35 -2.23
C TRP A 62 -7.86 -3.73 -2.13
N MET A 63 -7.68 -4.28 -0.93
CA MET A 63 -7.10 -5.62 -0.72
C MET A 63 -8.05 -6.75 -1.10
N LEU A 64 -9.35 -6.45 -1.25
CA LEU A 64 -10.41 -7.34 -1.74
C LEU A 64 -10.70 -7.20 -3.23
N ASP A 65 -9.95 -6.37 -3.98
CA ASP A 65 -10.32 -5.99 -5.35
C ASP A 65 -11.75 -5.41 -5.43
N TYR A 66 -12.12 -4.67 -4.37
CA TYR A 66 -13.45 -4.08 -4.19
C TYR A 66 -13.42 -2.53 -4.20
N ALA A 67 -12.22 -1.93 -4.20
CA ALA A 67 -12.06 -0.49 -4.36
C ALA A 67 -12.67 0.02 -5.69
N GLY A 68 -13.20 1.25 -5.66
CA GLY A 68 -13.78 1.90 -6.84
C GLY A 68 -15.21 1.46 -7.21
N ARG A 69 -15.88 0.69 -6.35
CA ARG A 69 -17.27 0.25 -6.54
C ARG A 69 -18.30 1.07 -5.76
N GLY A 70 -17.96 2.30 -5.39
CA GLY A 70 -18.80 3.17 -4.58
C GLY A 70 -18.85 2.84 -3.08
N ILE A 71 -18.14 1.79 -2.64
CA ILE A 71 -17.93 1.49 -1.22
C ILE A 71 -16.53 1.98 -0.83
N HIS A 72 -16.48 2.94 0.07
CA HIS A 72 -15.25 3.65 0.40
C HIS A 72 -14.50 3.05 1.60
N ASP A 73 -15.18 2.38 2.51
CA ASP A 73 -14.61 1.88 3.76
C ASP A 73 -15.35 0.66 4.33
N GLN A 74 -14.84 0.13 5.43
CA GLN A 74 -15.45 -0.98 6.16
C GLN A 74 -16.85 -0.66 6.69
N LYS A 75 -17.07 0.56 7.20
CA LYS A 75 -18.38 0.94 7.74
C LYS A 75 -19.47 0.81 6.68
N GLN A 76 -19.27 1.42 5.51
CA GLN A 76 -20.24 1.33 4.41
C GLN A 76 -20.46 -0.11 3.95
N PHE A 77 -19.38 -0.90 3.87
CA PHE A 77 -19.47 -2.32 3.51
C PHE A 77 -20.40 -3.09 4.47
N ILE A 78 -20.24 -2.88 5.78
CA ILE A 78 -21.05 -3.54 6.81
C ILE A 78 -22.49 -2.99 6.79
N GLU A 79 -22.69 -1.66 6.70
CA GLU A 79 -24.02 -1.03 6.64
C GLU A 79 -24.85 -1.55 5.46
N ILE A 80 -24.23 -1.81 4.30
CA ILE A 80 -24.92 -2.42 3.16
C ILE A 80 -25.45 -3.81 3.53
N LEU A 81 -24.65 -4.65 4.20
CA LEU A 81 -25.09 -5.97 4.64
C LEU A 81 -26.20 -5.87 5.69
N GLU A 82 -26.09 -4.94 6.64
CA GLU A 82 -27.09 -4.71 7.69
C GLU A 82 -28.42 -4.22 7.11
N ASN A 83 -28.39 -3.25 6.19
CA ASN A 83 -29.57 -2.71 5.54
C ASN A 83 -30.30 -3.78 4.70
N ARG A 84 -29.55 -4.70 4.07
CA ARG A 84 -30.11 -5.73 3.20
C ARG A 84 -30.64 -6.95 3.96
N PHE A 85 -29.97 -7.35 5.05
CA PHE A 85 -30.24 -8.64 5.70
C PHE A 85 -30.55 -8.55 7.20
N GLY A 86 -30.41 -7.38 7.81
CA GLY A 86 -30.47 -7.16 9.24
C GLY A 86 -29.15 -7.48 9.95
N THR A 87 -28.94 -6.88 11.11
CA THR A 87 -27.69 -6.95 11.91
C THR A 87 -27.23 -8.37 12.19
N GLU A 88 -28.13 -9.28 12.60
CA GLU A 88 -27.75 -10.66 12.93
C GLU A 88 -27.20 -11.44 11.72
N LYS A 89 -27.81 -11.25 10.55
CA LYS A 89 -27.36 -11.91 9.30
C LYS A 89 -26.09 -11.27 8.77
N ALA A 90 -25.96 -9.95 8.81
CA ALA A 90 -24.72 -9.26 8.48
C ALA A 90 -23.56 -9.73 9.36
N TYR A 91 -23.80 -9.87 10.67
CA TYR A 91 -22.85 -10.43 11.62
C TYR A 91 -22.39 -11.83 11.22
N LYS A 92 -23.33 -12.74 10.93
CA LYS A 92 -23.03 -14.10 10.46
C LYS A 92 -22.24 -14.12 9.15
N LEU A 93 -22.50 -13.20 8.21
CA LEU A 93 -21.69 -13.08 6.99
C LEU A 93 -20.26 -12.67 7.32
N MET A 94 -20.08 -11.67 8.19
CA MET A 94 -18.74 -11.24 8.58
C MET A 94 -17.97 -12.29 9.38
N GLU A 95 -18.66 -13.14 10.13
CA GLU A 95 -18.03 -14.31 10.75
C GLU A 95 -17.52 -15.30 9.70
N VAL A 96 -18.33 -15.63 8.69
CA VAL A 96 -17.89 -16.48 7.57
C VAL A 96 -16.71 -15.85 6.82
N TYR A 97 -16.69 -14.53 6.66
CA TYR A 97 -15.54 -13.82 6.10
C TYR A 97 -14.28 -14.08 6.92
N ARG A 98 -14.31 -13.83 8.22
CA ARG A 98 -13.15 -13.97 9.11
C ARG A 98 -12.65 -15.42 9.20
N GLU A 99 -13.57 -16.39 9.19
CA GLU A 99 -13.26 -17.84 9.16
C GLU A 99 -12.49 -18.26 7.90
N ASN A 100 -12.61 -17.49 6.81
CA ASN A 100 -12.07 -17.87 5.50
C ASN A 100 -11.01 -16.90 4.96
N TRP A 101 -10.78 -15.76 5.63
CA TRP A 101 -9.72 -14.83 5.24
C TRP A 101 -8.36 -15.23 5.79
N ILE A 102 -8.23 -15.58 7.08
CA ILE A 102 -6.99 -16.13 7.66
C ILE A 102 -7.31 -17.46 8.33
N THR A 103 -6.52 -18.48 7.98
CA THR A 103 -6.66 -19.87 8.42
C THR A 103 -5.31 -20.42 8.90
N GLU A 104 -5.30 -21.63 9.48
CA GLU A 104 -4.05 -22.33 9.86
C GLU A 104 -3.04 -22.42 8.70
N LYS A 105 -3.54 -22.72 7.49
CA LYS A 105 -2.73 -22.79 6.27
C LYS A 105 -2.00 -21.47 5.98
N ASP A 106 -2.63 -20.34 6.29
CA ASP A 106 -2.03 -19.03 6.09
C ASP A 106 -0.85 -18.80 7.01
N MET A 107 -0.98 -19.21 8.27
CA MET A 107 0.09 -19.13 9.26
C MET A 107 1.26 -20.06 8.90
N ASP A 108 0.99 -21.22 8.29
CA ASP A 108 2.04 -22.09 7.74
C ASP A 108 2.78 -21.45 6.56
N ILE A 109 2.06 -20.77 5.67
CA ILE A 109 2.67 -20.03 4.56
C ILE A 109 3.53 -18.90 5.11
N ILE A 110 3.05 -18.09 6.05
CA ILE A 110 3.82 -17.02 6.69
C ILE A 110 5.12 -17.59 7.28
N LYS A 111 5.04 -18.71 8.00
CA LYS A 111 6.21 -19.40 8.56
C LYS A 111 7.19 -19.85 7.47
N SER A 112 6.71 -20.27 6.30
CA SER A 112 7.56 -20.67 5.17
C SER A 112 8.42 -19.55 4.58
N PHE A 113 8.16 -18.28 4.91
CA PHE A 113 9.00 -17.14 4.56
C PHE A 113 10.05 -16.81 5.64
N GLY A 114 10.16 -17.63 6.69
CA GLY A 114 11.08 -17.40 7.81
C GLY A 114 10.55 -16.46 8.89
N MET A 115 9.31 -15.99 8.76
CA MET A 115 8.69 -15.06 9.72
C MET A 115 8.45 -15.71 11.08
N ASN A 116 8.61 -14.94 12.14
CA ASN A 116 8.35 -15.37 13.51
C ASN A 116 7.32 -14.51 14.25
N THR A 117 6.77 -13.48 13.59
CA THR A 117 5.83 -12.55 14.19
C THR A 117 4.71 -12.24 13.21
N VAL A 118 3.49 -12.06 13.71
CA VAL A 118 2.38 -11.44 12.98
C VAL A 118 1.90 -10.19 13.71
N ARG A 119 1.70 -9.09 12.99
CA ARG A 119 0.95 -7.93 13.51
C ARG A 119 -0.52 -8.12 13.13
N LEU A 120 -1.41 -7.98 14.11
CA LEU A 120 -2.85 -8.20 13.98
C LEU A 120 -3.59 -6.85 14.05
N PRO A 121 -3.78 -6.16 12.91
CA PRO A 121 -4.71 -5.05 12.79
C PRO A 121 -6.13 -5.48 13.16
N PHE A 122 -6.77 -4.77 14.09
CA PHE A 122 -8.16 -5.00 14.45
C PHE A 122 -8.97 -3.71 14.62
N ASP A 123 -10.25 -3.76 14.26
CA ASP A 123 -11.24 -2.73 14.57
C ASP A 123 -11.79 -2.96 15.99
N TYR A 124 -11.89 -1.91 16.81
CA TYR A 124 -12.46 -1.97 18.15
C TYR A 124 -13.87 -2.60 18.22
N LYS A 125 -14.65 -2.55 17.13
CA LYS A 125 -15.98 -3.15 17.00
C LYS A 125 -15.96 -4.68 17.01
N ILE A 126 -14.81 -5.34 16.91
CA ILE A 126 -14.71 -6.78 17.20
C ILE A 126 -14.87 -7.05 18.70
N LEU A 127 -14.50 -6.08 19.55
CA LEU A 127 -14.53 -6.22 21.01
C LEU A 127 -15.77 -5.58 21.63
N MET A 128 -16.09 -4.34 21.24
CA MET A 128 -17.13 -3.53 21.88
C MET A 128 -18.50 -3.72 21.21
N GLU A 129 -19.55 -3.86 22.01
CA GLU A 129 -20.91 -4.12 21.54
C GLU A 129 -21.50 -2.95 20.74
N SER A 130 -21.38 -1.72 21.25
CA SER A 130 -22.00 -0.54 20.64
C SER A 130 -21.31 0.76 21.06
N ASP A 131 -21.32 1.75 20.17
CA ASP A 131 -20.91 3.12 20.51
C ASP A 131 -21.99 3.86 21.31
N LEU A 132 -23.26 3.49 21.12
CA LEU A 132 -24.43 4.07 21.80
C LEU A 132 -24.63 3.50 23.21
N LYS A 133 -24.15 2.27 23.44
CA LYS A 133 -24.07 1.61 24.75
C LYS A 133 -22.63 1.12 24.97
N PRO A 134 -21.68 2.06 25.15
CA PRO A 134 -20.27 1.73 25.26
C PRO A 134 -19.95 1.01 26.57
N PHE A 135 -18.69 0.62 26.72
CA PHE A 135 -18.16 -0.04 27.93
C PHE A 135 -18.74 -1.43 28.21
N ARG A 136 -19.21 -2.10 27.15
CA ARG A 136 -19.64 -3.50 27.17
C ARG A 136 -18.97 -4.28 26.06
N LEU A 137 -18.38 -5.41 26.44
CA LEU A 137 -17.78 -6.35 25.49
C LEU A 137 -18.90 -7.15 24.82
N LYS A 138 -18.68 -7.55 23.57
CA LYS A 138 -19.47 -8.59 22.91
C LYS A 138 -19.29 -9.93 23.64
N GLU A 139 -20.29 -10.80 23.52
CA GLU A 139 -20.23 -12.15 24.08
C GLU A 139 -19.03 -12.95 23.54
N ASP A 140 -18.70 -12.75 22.26
CA ASP A 140 -17.59 -13.39 21.56
C ASP A 140 -16.41 -12.45 21.28
N ALA A 141 -16.28 -11.36 22.06
CA ALA A 141 -15.25 -10.33 21.86
C ALA A 141 -13.84 -10.91 21.63
N TRP A 142 -13.48 -11.97 22.34
CA TRP A 142 -12.12 -12.51 22.33
C TRP A 142 -11.84 -13.53 21.23
N LYS A 143 -12.88 -14.05 20.54
CA LYS A 143 -12.81 -15.19 19.62
C LYS A 143 -11.63 -15.09 18.64
N TRP A 144 -11.51 -13.97 17.95
CA TRP A 144 -10.54 -13.81 16.86
C TRP A 144 -9.11 -13.53 17.34
N ILE A 145 -8.96 -12.84 18.48
CA ILE A 145 -7.65 -12.62 19.10
C ILE A 145 -7.12 -13.94 19.68
N ASP A 146 -7.96 -14.68 20.42
CA ASP A 146 -7.61 -15.99 20.97
C ASP A 146 -7.23 -16.97 19.85
N TYR A 147 -8.03 -17.05 18.79
CA TYR A 147 -7.73 -17.90 17.64
C TYR A 147 -6.38 -17.56 16.99
N THR A 148 -6.05 -16.27 16.88
CA THR A 148 -4.74 -15.83 16.36
C THR A 148 -3.60 -16.30 17.27
N ILE A 149 -3.76 -16.14 18.58
CA ILE A 149 -2.78 -16.57 19.59
C ILE A 149 -2.59 -18.09 19.52
N GLU A 150 -3.66 -18.87 19.43
CA GLU A 150 -3.59 -20.33 19.30
C GLU A 150 -2.82 -20.76 18.05
N MET A 151 -3.12 -20.15 16.89
CA MET A 151 -2.40 -20.45 15.65
C MET A 151 -0.92 -20.07 15.73
N ALA A 152 -0.59 -18.96 16.39
CA ALA A 152 0.78 -18.48 16.58
C ALA A 152 1.58 -19.38 17.53
N LYS A 153 0.97 -19.81 18.66
CA LYS A 153 1.57 -20.75 19.62
C LYS A 153 2.01 -22.04 18.96
N LYS A 154 1.16 -22.64 18.12
CA LYS A 154 1.49 -23.89 17.39
C LYS A 154 2.73 -23.77 16.50
N ARG A 155 3.16 -22.56 16.16
CA ARG A 155 4.25 -22.24 15.22
C ARG A 155 5.42 -21.51 15.85
N ASN A 156 5.42 -21.36 17.18
CA ASN A 156 6.38 -20.55 17.93
C ASN A 156 6.52 -19.16 17.31
N MET A 157 5.39 -18.49 17.13
CA MET A 157 5.31 -17.13 16.60
C MET A 157 4.75 -16.17 17.63
N TYR A 158 5.17 -14.92 17.56
CA TYR A 158 4.62 -13.83 18.36
C TYR A 158 3.47 -13.12 17.64
N VAL A 159 2.61 -12.47 18.42
CA VAL A 159 1.53 -11.59 17.95
C VAL A 159 1.76 -10.18 18.47
N ILE A 160 1.67 -9.17 17.60
CA ILE A 160 1.53 -7.77 17.98
C ILE A 160 0.07 -7.38 17.81
N LEU A 161 -0.61 -6.99 18.89
CA LEU A 161 -2.01 -6.54 18.81
C LEU A 161 -2.03 -5.07 18.40
N ASP A 162 -2.66 -4.76 17.27
CA ASP A 162 -2.71 -3.41 16.71
C ASP A 162 -4.14 -2.89 16.63
N MET A 163 -4.46 -1.90 17.48
CA MET A 163 -5.76 -1.22 17.41
C MET A 163 -5.77 -0.29 16.20
N HIS A 164 -6.17 -0.87 15.08
CA HIS A 164 -6.08 -0.26 13.77
C HIS A 164 -7.29 0.64 13.46
N GLY A 165 -8.42 0.38 14.11
CA GLY A 165 -9.54 1.31 14.21
C GLY A 165 -9.95 1.47 15.66
N ALA A 166 -9.72 2.64 16.25
CA ALA A 166 -10.13 2.94 17.63
C ALA A 166 -11.57 3.50 17.70
N PRO A 167 -12.23 3.46 18.87
CA PRO A 167 -13.46 4.22 19.08
C PRO A 167 -13.30 5.69 18.68
N GLY A 168 -14.24 6.23 17.92
CA GLY A 168 -14.14 7.59 17.40
C GLY A 168 -13.22 7.74 16.18
N ARG A 169 -12.45 6.72 15.82
CA ARG A 169 -11.40 6.71 14.79
C ARG A 169 -10.29 7.72 15.07
N GLN A 170 -9.06 7.29 14.80
CA GLN A 170 -7.84 8.05 15.04
C GLN A 170 -7.28 8.72 13.77
N SER A 171 -7.88 8.40 12.61
CA SER A 171 -7.59 9.00 11.31
C SER A 171 -8.91 9.19 10.55
N GLY A 172 -8.96 10.12 9.58
CA GLY A 172 -10.11 10.25 8.68
C GLY A 172 -10.01 9.39 7.41
N MET A 173 -9.17 8.36 7.41
CA MET A 173 -8.87 7.53 6.25
C MET A 173 -9.54 6.16 6.36
N ASP A 174 -9.74 5.52 5.21
CA ASP A 174 -10.41 4.24 5.04
C ASP A 174 -9.81 3.11 5.88
N HIS A 175 -8.48 3.06 6.00
CA HIS A 175 -7.78 2.05 6.80
C HIS A 175 -8.20 2.04 8.28
N SER A 176 -8.66 3.16 8.84
CA SER A 176 -9.18 3.20 10.22
C SER A 176 -10.62 2.69 10.37
N GLY A 177 -11.29 2.40 9.24
CA GLY A 177 -12.61 1.78 9.14
C GLY A 177 -13.75 2.72 8.75
N GLU A 178 -13.51 4.04 8.66
CA GLU A 178 -14.51 5.04 8.28
C GLU A 178 -13.85 6.32 7.74
N VAL A 179 -14.13 6.66 6.48
CA VAL A 179 -13.62 7.87 5.83
C VAL A 179 -14.28 9.12 6.41
N ASP A 180 -13.52 10.21 6.53
CA ASP A 180 -13.94 11.52 7.03
C ASP A 180 -14.47 11.55 8.48
N PHE A 181 -14.28 10.48 9.25
CA PHE A 181 -14.63 10.41 10.67
C PHE A 181 -13.36 10.27 11.52
N ASN A 182 -13.12 11.23 12.42
CA ASN A 182 -11.87 11.31 13.19
C ASN A 182 -12.08 12.00 14.55
N LYS A 183 -13.01 11.48 15.33
CA LYS A 183 -13.56 12.07 16.56
C LYS A 183 -12.82 11.71 17.84
N LEU A 184 -11.88 10.75 17.81
CA LEU A 184 -11.09 10.38 19.00
C LEU A 184 -10.39 11.59 19.64
N TRP A 185 -9.98 12.56 18.84
CA TRP A 185 -9.20 13.71 19.30
C TRP A 185 -10.02 14.78 20.01
N ASP A 186 -11.29 14.93 19.61
CA ASP A 186 -12.16 16.03 20.03
C ASP A 186 -13.18 15.60 21.08
N GLU A 187 -13.56 14.32 21.10
CA GLU A 187 -14.64 13.84 21.96
C GLU A 187 -14.12 12.96 23.11
N LYS A 188 -14.39 13.42 24.33
CA LYS A 188 -13.96 12.76 25.56
C LYS A 188 -14.50 11.33 25.68
N LEU A 189 -15.72 11.08 25.22
CA LEU A 189 -16.35 9.77 25.31
C LEU A 189 -15.58 8.71 24.50
N TYR A 190 -15.16 9.02 23.28
CA TYR A 190 -14.34 8.10 22.47
C TYR A 190 -12.95 7.85 23.08
N GLN A 191 -12.35 8.86 23.73
CA GLN A 191 -11.10 8.67 24.48
C GLN A 191 -11.30 7.70 25.65
N GLU A 192 -12.39 7.85 26.40
CA GLU A 192 -12.74 6.97 27.52
C GLU A 192 -13.02 5.54 27.06
N GLN A 193 -13.74 5.37 25.94
CA GLN A 193 -13.98 4.07 25.32
C GLN A 193 -12.67 3.37 24.91
N THR A 194 -11.76 4.11 24.26
CA THR A 194 -10.46 3.59 23.83
C THR A 194 -9.61 3.15 25.02
N ILE A 195 -9.54 3.97 26.07
CA ILE A 195 -8.81 3.64 27.31
C ILE A 195 -9.43 2.41 27.98
N TRP A 196 -10.76 2.35 28.06
CA TRP A 196 -11.47 1.23 28.65
C TRP A 196 -11.24 -0.08 27.89
N LEU A 197 -11.23 -0.05 26.56
CA LEU A 197 -10.94 -1.24 25.76
C LEU A 197 -9.51 -1.75 25.98
N TRP A 198 -8.52 -0.86 25.98
CA TRP A 198 -7.14 -1.25 26.29
C TRP A 198 -7.00 -1.80 27.71
N LYS A 199 -7.78 -1.29 28.68
CA LYS A 199 -7.89 -1.91 30.01
C LYS A 199 -8.40 -3.34 29.95
N GLN A 200 -9.46 -3.61 29.17
CA GLN A 200 -10.01 -4.97 29.05
C GLN A 200 -9.03 -5.93 28.37
N ILE A 201 -8.39 -5.48 27.28
CA ILE A 201 -7.35 -6.25 26.57
C ILE A 201 -6.22 -6.60 27.53
N SER A 202 -5.71 -5.58 28.24
CA SER A 202 -4.64 -5.77 29.20
C SER A 202 -5.02 -6.73 30.33
N GLU A 203 -6.22 -6.61 30.91
CA GLU A 203 -6.62 -7.47 32.02
C GLU A 203 -6.69 -8.94 31.59
N ARG A 204 -7.18 -9.21 30.38
CA ARG A 204 -7.25 -10.56 29.81
C ARG A 204 -5.86 -11.13 29.51
N TYR A 205 -5.01 -10.35 28.84
CA TYR A 205 -3.81 -10.86 28.20
C TYR A 205 -2.51 -10.58 28.96
N LYS A 206 -2.51 -9.91 30.12
CA LYS A 206 -1.29 -9.55 30.88
C LYS A 206 -0.28 -10.67 31.15
N ASN A 207 -0.69 -11.94 31.06
CA ASN A 207 0.16 -13.12 31.27
C ASN A 207 0.38 -13.97 29.99
N GLU A 208 -0.04 -13.49 28.82
CA GLU A 208 0.03 -14.23 27.56
C GLU A 208 1.33 -13.93 26.78
N GLY A 209 2.38 -14.71 27.03
CA GLY A 209 3.70 -14.52 26.41
C GLY A 209 3.78 -14.65 24.88
N THR A 210 2.73 -15.17 24.24
CA THR A 210 2.64 -15.16 22.75
C THR A 210 2.42 -13.74 22.23
N ILE A 211 1.78 -12.87 23.01
CA ILE A 211 1.66 -11.46 22.64
C ILE A 211 3.01 -10.79 22.94
N ALA A 212 3.67 -10.30 21.90
CA ALA A 212 4.91 -9.56 22.03
C ALA A 212 4.67 -8.15 22.54
N ALA A 213 3.65 -7.47 21.99
CA ALA A 213 3.42 -6.05 22.23
C ALA A 213 1.99 -5.61 21.91
N TYR A 214 1.63 -4.45 22.46
CA TYR A 214 0.40 -3.71 22.16
C TYR A 214 0.73 -2.45 21.36
N ASP A 215 0.28 -2.39 20.10
CA ASP A 215 0.31 -1.21 19.24
C ASP A 215 -0.97 -0.38 19.44
N LEU A 216 -0.80 0.72 20.18
CA LEU A 216 -1.92 1.38 20.84
C LEU A 216 -2.90 2.03 19.88
N LEU A 217 -2.40 2.60 18.77
CA LEU A 217 -3.18 3.23 17.71
C LEU A 217 -2.40 3.17 16.41
N ASN A 218 -3.00 2.67 15.34
CA ASN A 218 -2.42 2.78 14.01
C ASN A 218 -2.57 4.21 13.44
N GLU A 219 -1.49 4.76 12.86
CA GLU A 219 -1.51 5.98 12.04
C GLU A 219 -2.47 7.11 12.52
N PRO A 220 -2.22 7.71 13.70
CA PRO A 220 -3.11 8.70 14.32
C PRO A 220 -3.08 10.08 13.60
N TRP A 221 -3.52 10.11 12.33
CA TRP A 221 -3.50 11.28 11.47
C TRP A 221 -4.70 12.20 11.76
N GLY A 222 -4.44 13.35 12.36
CA GLY A 222 -5.47 14.35 12.70
C GLY A 222 -5.37 14.90 14.12
N SER A 223 -4.46 14.34 14.92
CA SER A 223 -4.13 14.88 16.23
C SER A 223 -2.96 15.87 16.16
N SER A 224 -2.87 16.79 17.13
CA SER A 224 -1.60 17.45 17.44
C SER A 224 -0.69 16.52 18.24
N GLU A 225 0.63 16.68 18.12
CA GLU A 225 1.63 15.95 18.93
C GLU A 225 1.30 15.95 20.43
N LYS A 226 0.83 17.10 20.95
CA LYS A 226 0.43 17.27 22.35
C LYS A 226 -0.77 16.39 22.71
N ASN A 227 -1.80 16.35 21.87
CA ASN A 227 -3.01 15.59 22.15
C ASN A 227 -2.76 14.08 22.01
N LEU A 228 -2.03 13.67 20.97
CA LEU A 228 -1.58 12.29 20.80
C LEU A 228 -0.80 11.80 22.02
N LYS A 229 0.24 12.55 22.44
CA LYS A 229 1.02 12.23 23.65
C LYS A 229 0.13 12.06 24.88
N LYS A 230 -0.81 12.98 25.09
CA LYS A 230 -1.71 12.96 26.25
C LYS A 230 -2.57 11.69 26.28
N ILE A 231 -3.17 11.31 25.16
CA ILE A 231 -4.04 10.12 25.09
C ILE A 231 -3.22 8.83 25.24
N ILE A 232 -2.09 8.71 24.54
CA ILE A 232 -1.21 7.55 24.63
C ILE A 232 -0.70 7.32 26.06
N LEU A 233 -0.31 8.38 26.78
CA LEU A 233 0.11 8.23 28.17
C LEU A 233 -1.03 7.83 29.12
N LYS A 234 -2.28 8.24 28.85
CA LYS A 234 -3.44 7.78 29.62
C LYS A 234 -3.71 6.29 29.40
N ILE A 235 -3.67 5.84 28.15
CA ILE A 235 -3.84 4.42 27.80
C ILE A 235 -2.73 3.59 28.45
N TYR A 236 -1.46 4.02 28.30
CA TYR A 236 -0.31 3.39 28.95
C TYR A 236 -0.50 3.25 30.46
N SER A 237 -0.91 4.32 31.15
CA SER A 237 -1.14 4.28 32.60
C SER A 237 -2.25 3.30 32.98
N GLU A 238 -3.31 3.21 32.20
CA GLU A 238 -4.41 2.27 32.48
C GLU A 238 -3.97 0.82 32.30
N ILE A 239 -3.20 0.51 31.24
CA ILE A 239 -2.63 -0.83 31.04
C ILE A 239 -1.71 -1.21 32.21
N ARG A 240 -0.80 -0.30 32.62
CA ARG A 240 0.12 -0.57 33.73
C ARG A 240 -0.58 -0.71 35.08
N ARG A 241 -1.77 -0.14 35.29
CA ARG A 241 -2.58 -0.37 36.51
C ARG A 241 -3.05 -1.82 36.66
N ASN A 242 -3.17 -2.57 35.56
CA ASN A 242 -3.50 -4.00 35.60
C ASN A 242 -2.28 -4.88 35.93
N ASN A 243 -1.12 -4.29 36.25
CA ASN A 243 0.18 -4.96 36.38
C ASN A 243 0.63 -5.68 35.10
N ASP A 244 0.12 -5.23 33.97
CA ASP A 244 0.51 -5.76 32.67
C ASP A 244 1.90 -5.27 32.30
N ARG A 245 2.79 -6.21 31.99
CA ARG A 245 4.19 -5.96 31.67
C ARG A 245 4.53 -6.12 30.20
N HIS A 246 3.56 -6.29 29.30
CA HIS A 246 3.82 -6.35 27.85
C HIS A 246 4.54 -5.10 27.35
N ILE A 247 5.23 -5.23 26.21
CA ILE A 247 5.76 -4.07 25.49
C ILE A 247 4.59 -3.21 25.02
N ILE A 248 4.65 -1.91 25.26
CA ILE A 248 3.65 -0.96 24.73
C ILE A 248 4.31 -0.12 23.65
N ILE A 249 3.73 -0.12 22.46
CA ILE A 249 4.23 0.62 21.30
C ILE A 249 3.54 1.99 21.25
N PHE A 250 4.34 3.04 21.23
CA PHE A 250 3.87 4.42 21.09
C PHE A 250 3.89 4.83 19.60
N PRO A 251 2.75 5.23 19.03
CA PRO A 251 2.67 5.54 17.62
C PRO A 251 3.29 6.89 17.27
N GLY A 252 3.96 6.95 16.12
CA GLY A 252 4.46 8.19 15.55
C GLY A 252 3.36 9.11 15.02
N HIS A 253 3.67 10.41 15.01
CA HIS A 253 2.91 11.41 14.27
C HIS A 253 3.54 11.59 12.87
N ARG A 254 2.86 12.29 11.95
CA ARG A 254 3.42 12.63 10.62
C ARG A 254 4.74 13.42 10.71
N SER A 255 4.97 14.12 11.81
CA SER A 255 6.22 14.84 12.13
C SER A 255 7.29 13.98 12.82
N GLY A 256 7.03 12.69 13.05
CA GLY A 256 7.91 11.76 13.76
C GLY A 256 7.50 11.55 15.22
N ILE A 257 8.49 11.29 16.09
CA ILE A 257 8.27 10.89 17.50
C ILE A 257 8.89 11.84 18.51
N ASP A 258 9.54 12.93 18.08
CA ASP A 258 10.37 13.78 18.94
C ASP A 258 9.59 14.42 20.09
N PHE A 259 8.28 14.60 19.95
CA PHE A 259 7.41 15.11 21.01
C PHE A 259 7.30 14.16 22.22
N TYR A 260 7.67 12.89 22.09
CA TYR A 260 7.83 11.97 23.22
C TYR A 260 9.13 12.16 24.01
N LYS A 261 10.06 13.00 23.53
CA LYS A 261 11.23 13.36 24.34
C LYS A 261 10.79 13.92 25.69
N ASN A 262 11.48 13.53 26.75
CA ASN A 262 11.28 14.02 28.12
C ASN A 262 9.85 13.83 28.67
N ILE A 263 9.28 12.63 28.59
CA ILE A 263 8.06 12.30 29.35
C ILE A 263 8.39 12.35 30.85
N ARG A 264 7.82 13.33 31.57
CA ARG A 264 7.96 13.50 33.03
C ARG A 264 6.69 13.22 33.81
N SER A 265 5.54 13.21 33.14
CA SER A 265 4.23 13.08 33.76
C SER A 265 3.96 11.68 34.31
N VAL A 266 4.60 10.66 33.74
CA VAL A 266 4.47 9.25 34.13
C VAL A 266 5.80 8.54 33.91
N LYS A 267 6.13 7.57 34.76
CA LYS A 267 7.29 6.70 34.56
C LYS A 267 6.96 5.70 33.44
N VAL A 268 7.63 5.84 32.29
CA VAL A 268 7.47 4.93 31.15
C VAL A 268 8.53 3.83 31.19
N GLU A 269 8.08 2.59 31.09
CA GLU A 269 8.90 1.38 31.10
C GLU A 269 8.36 0.38 30.09
N ASN A 270 9.27 -0.43 29.54
CA ASN A 270 8.96 -1.46 28.55
C ASN A 270 8.13 -0.90 27.37
N ILE A 271 8.61 0.19 26.77
CA ILE A 271 8.00 0.82 25.60
C ILE A 271 8.92 0.77 24.40
N ILE A 272 8.33 0.72 23.21
CA ILE A 272 8.99 1.02 21.94
C ILE A 272 8.16 2.05 21.16
N TYR A 273 8.68 2.51 20.03
CA TYR A 273 7.98 3.46 19.14
C TYR A 273 7.68 2.78 17.81
N THR A 274 6.71 3.28 17.02
CA THR A 274 6.46 2.78 15.66
C THR A 274 6.42 3.90 14.62
N MET A 275 6.93 3.59 13.43
CA MET A 275 6.86 4.42 12.22
C MET A 275 6.66 3.54 11.00
N HIS A 276 5.97 4.07 9.99
CA HIS A 276 5.71 3.39 8.72
C HIS A 276 6.47 4.07 7.59
N PHE A 277 7.20 3.28 6.79
CA PHE A 277 8.02 3.81 5.71
C PHE A 277 7.74 3.10 4.39
N TYR A 278 7.28 3.88 3.41
CA TYR A 278 7.01 3.41 2.06
C TYR A 278 7.78 4.24 1.02
N PRO A 279 9.13 4.17 1.01
CA PRO A 279 9.94 4.85 0.02
C PRO A 279 9.52 4.41 -1.38
N GLY A 280 9.34 5.38 -2.29
CA GLY A 280 8.88 5.09 -3.66
C GLY A 280 7.36 5.11 -3.86
N LEU A 281 6.57 5.05 -2.79
CA LEU A 281 5.11 4.99 -2.85
C LEU A 281 4.46 6.22 -2.19
N PHE A 282 4.86 6.54 -0.96
CA PHE A 282 4.30 7.66 -0.17
C PHE A 282 5.38 8.66 0.30
N GLY A 283 6.58 8.59 -0.28
CA GLY A 283 7.68 9.51 -0.01
C GLY A 283 8.97 9.12 -0.75
N GLY A 284 9.93 10.05 -0.84
CA GLY A 284 11.28 9.77 -1.38
C GLY A 284 11.41 9.68 -2.91
N GLY A 285 10.32 9.91 -3.67
CA GLY A 285 10.34 9.92 -5.13
C GLY A 285 9.76 8.63 -5.75
N PRO A 286 10.10 8.28 -7.00
CA PRO A 286 9.55 7.12 -7.70
C PRO A 286 10.10 5.79 -7.14
N PRO A 287 9.37 4.66 -7.30
CA PRO A 287 9.74 3.36 -6.75
C PRO A 287 10.90 2.72 -7.54
N THR A 288 12.10 3.19 -7.26
CA THR A 288 13.33 2.83 -7.98
C THR A 288 14.39 2.34 -7.02
N LEU A 289 15.36 1.58 -7.53
CA LEU A 289 16.52 1.17 -6.75
C LEU A 289 17.23 2.37 -6.09
N PHE A 290 17.31 3.51 -6.78
CA PHE A 290 17.84 4.75 -6.23
C PHE A 290 17.09 5.22 -5.00
N THR A 291 15.76 5.36 -5.08
CA THR A 291 14.95 5.85 -3.95
C THR A 291 15.05 4.96 -2.72
N HIS A 292 15.03 3.64 -2.89
CA HIS A 292 15.22 2.72 -1.76
C HIS A 292 16.64 2.79 -1.19
N THR A 293 17.64 2.89 -2.06
CA THR A 293 19.04 3.01 -1.64
C THR A 293 19.31 4.33 -0.92
N ASP A 294 18.76 5.44 -1.41
CA ASP A 294 18.83 6.77 -0.80
C ASP A 294 18.19 6.77 0.58
N PHE A 295 17.02 6.15 0.71
CA PHE A 295 16.37 5.97 2.00
C PHE A 295 17.26 5.17 2.98
N ILE A 296 17.88 4.08 2.52
CA ILE A 296 18.79 3.26 3.34
C ILE A 296 20.04 4.05 3.75
N GLN A 297 20.68 4.77 2.83
CA GLN A 297 21.95 5.45 3.11
C GLN A 297 21.78 6.78 3.85
N ASN A 298 20.67 7.50 3.62
CA ASN A 298 20.51 8.87 4.11
C ASN A 298 19.40 9.01 5.16
N THR A 299 18.32 8.23 5.08
CA THR A 299 17.20 8.36 6.03
C THR A 299 17.35 7.42 7.23
N ILE A 300 17.70 6.16 7.02
CA ILE A 300 17.85 5.19 8.11
C ILE A 300 18.90 5.63 9.15
N PRO A 301 20.10 6.14 8.81
CA PRO A 301 21.06 6.59 9.81
C PRO A 301 20.54 7.72 10.71
N LEU A 302 19.68 8.60 10.20
CA LEU A 302 19.04 9.64 11.01
C LEU A 302 18.10 9.02 12.06
N TRP A 303 17.38 7.97 11.69
CA TRP A 303 16.54 7.21 12.62
C TRP A 303 17.38 6.39 13.61
N ILE A 304 18.49 5.77 13.19
CA ILE A 304 19.43 5.09 14.10
C ILE A 304 19.92 6.07 15.17
N ASN A 305 20.38 7.26 14.75
CA ASN A 305 20.81 8.31 15.68
C ASN A 305 19.67 8.76 16.60
N LYS A 306 18.45 8.89 16.08
CA LYS A 306 17.28 9.24 16.89
C LYS A 306 16.97 8.15 17.92
N MET A 307 16.94 6.88 17.54
CA MET A 307 16.60 5.78 18.45
C MET A 307 17.67 5.56 19.52
N ASN A 308 18.93 5.82 19.20
CA ASN A 308 20.00 5.88 20.20
C ASN A 308 19.72 6.94 21.28
N GLN A 309 19.16 8.11 20.93
CA GLN A 309 18.76 9.14 21.90
C GLN A 309 17.56 8.71 22.75
N PHE A 310 16.62 7.97 22.17
CA PHE A 310 15.46 7.43 22.89
C PHE A 310 15.79 6.21 23.75
N ASN A 311 16.95 5.56 23.52
CA ASN A 311 17.35 4.30 24.16
C ASN A 311 16.25 3.22 24.08
N SER A 312 15.58 3.13 22.93
CA SER A 312 14.49 2.18 22.70
C SER A 312 14.47 1.71 21.23
N PRO A 313 14.05 0.47 20.93
CA PRO A 313 13.78 0.02 19.57
C PRO A 313 12.72 0.86 18.85
N LEU A 314 12.77 0.82 17.52
CA LEU A 314 11.72 1.31 16.63
C LEU A 314 11.09 0.13 15.92
N LEU A 315 9.78 -0.06 16.08
CA LEU A 315 9.00 -0.93 15.21
C LEU A 315 8.85 -0.25 13.86
N ILE A 316 9.27 -0.93 12.80
CA ILE A 316 8.85 -0.62 11.44
C ILE A 316 7.56 -1.39 11.19
N GLY A 317 6.45 -0.81 11.66
CA GLY A 317 5.14 -1.49 11.72
C GLY A 317 4.57 -1.80 10.34
N GLU A 318 4.94 -0.97 9.36
CA GLU A 318 4.57 -1.15 7.97
C GLU A 318 5.66 -0.62 7.03
N PHE A 319 5.99 -1.43 6.04
CA PHE A 319 6.87 -1.10 4.91
C PHE A 319 6.68 -2.14 3.80
N ASN A 320 7.09 -1.81 2.57
CA ASN A 320 7.11 -2.75 1.46
C ASN A 320 8.05 -2.31 0.32
N VAL A 321 8.56 -3.29 -0.44
CA VAL A 321 9.16 -3.12 -1.76
C VAL A 321 8.22 -3.75 -2.79
N VAL A 322 7.23 -2.98 -3.24
CA VAL A 322 6.15 -3.49 -4.09
C VAL A 322 6.63 -3.86 -5.49
N PHE A 323 7.64 -3.17 -6.02
CA PHE A 323 8.04 -3.31 -7.43
C PHE A 323 9.32 -4.11 -7.59
N LYS A 324 9.33 -5.08 -8.52
CA LYS A 324 10.56 -5.82 -8.89
C LYS A 324 11.66 -4.89 -9.41
N SER A 325 11.29 -3.82 -10.12
CA SER A 325 12.23 -2.79 -10.60
C SER A 325 12.88 -1.97 -9.48
N ALA A 326 12.32 -2.00 -8.28
CA ALA A 326 12.87 -1.36 -7.09
C ALA A 326 13.82 -2.29 -6.28
N GLY A 327 14.06 -3.51 -6.79
CA GLY A 327 14.93 -4.52 -6.15
C GLY A 327 14.17 -5.72 -5.58
N GLY A 328 12.83 -5.72 -5.60
CA GLY A 328 12.00 -6.89 -5.24
C GLY A 328 12.38 -7.53 -3.89
N GLY A 329 12.41 -8.87 -3.87
CA GLY A 329 12.71 -9.64 -2.67
C GLY A 329 14.11 -9.37 -2.08
N GLU A 330 15.12 -9.09 -2.90
CA GLU A 330 16.48 -8.80 -2.42
C GLU A 330 16.54 -7.50 -1.61
N MET A 331 15.87 -6.45 -2.11
CA MET A 331 15.76 -5.19 -1.37
C MET A 331 14.91 -5.36 -0.11
N MET A 332 13.86 -6.19 -0.17
CA MET A 332 13.06 -6.50 1.01
C MET A 332 13.89 -7.20 2.09
N ARG A 333 14.70 -8.20 1.71
CA ARG A 333 15.65 -8.87 2.62
C ARG A 333 16.63 -7.88 3.24
N ARG A 334 17.16 -6.96 2.44
CA ARG A 334 18.07 -5.91 2.92
C ARG A 334 17.43 -5.03 4.00
N TYR A 335 16.16 -4.66 3.86
CA TYR A 335 15.45 -3.93 4.92
C TYR A 335 15.36 -4.73 6.22
N PHE A 336 14.94 -6.00 6.14
CA PHE A 336 14.88 -6.86 7.32
C PHE A 336 16.26 -7.00 8.00
N ASP A 337 17.33 -7.24 7.25
CA ASP A 337 18.69 -7.33 7.80
C ASP A 337 19.11 -6.01 8.48
N ILE A 338 18.84 -4.86 7.85
CA ILE A 338 19.15 -3.54 8.43
C ILE A 338 18.37 -3.33 9.73
N TYR A 339 17.07 -3.61 9.74
CA TYR A 339 16.24 -3.42 10.93
C TYR A 339 16.69 -4.36 12.06
N LYS A 340 16.90 -5.64 11.75
CA LYS A 340 17.42 -6.64 12.69
C LYS A 340 18.77 -6.22 13.29
N ASN A 341 19.71 -5.75 12.47
CA ASN A 341 21.03 -5.28 12.93
C ASN A 341 20.94 -4.07 13.87
N ASN A 342 19.86 -3.30 13.79
CA ASN A 342 19.56 -2.19 14.70
C ASN A 342 18.64 -2.60 15.87
N ASN A 343 18.33 -3.89 16.04
CA ASN A 343 17.38 -4.43 17.03
C ASN A 343 15.95 -3.87 16.86
N TRP A 344 15.59 -3.50 15.64
CA TRP A 344 14.28 -2.96 15.31
C TRP A 344 13.36 -4.09 14.85
N PRO A 345 12.21 -4.31 15.53
CA PRO A 345 11.21 -5.22 15.02
C PRO A 345 10.60 -4.66 13.73
N ALA A 346 10.19 -5.53 12.82
CA ALA A 346 9.70 -5.12 11.50
C ALA A 346 8.58 -6.02 10.99
N THR A 347 7.52 -5.41 10.48
CA THR A 347 6.38 -6.12 9.88
C THR A 347 6.03 -5.54 8.52
N MET A 348 6.13 -6.35 7.47
CA MET A 348 5.78 -5.90 6.12
C MET A 348 4.26 -5.75 5.95
N TRP A 349 3.85 -4.79 5.14
CA TRP A 349 2.45 -4.64 4.72
C TRP A 349 2.28 -5.14 3.29
N SER A 350 1.70 -6.30 3.02
CA SER A 350 0.97 -7.15 3.96
C SER A 350 1.07 -8.64 3.60
N TYR A 351 0.43 -9.52 4.38
CA TYR A 351 0.42 -10.95 4.08
C TYR A 351 -0.35 -11.28 2.80
N LYS A 352 -1.62 -10.86 2.71
CA LYS A 352 -2.57 -11.33 1.67
C LYS A 352 -3.28 -10.16 1.00
N VAL A 353 -3.21 -10.11 -0.33
CA VAL A 353 -3.91 -9.12 -1.17
C VAL A 353 -4.50 -9.85 -2.37
N PHE A 354 -5.80 -9.69 -2.61
CA PHE A 354 -6.43 -10.23 -3.82
C PHE A 354 -6.39 -9.23 -4.97
N LYS A 355 -6.33 -9.77 -6.19
CA LYS A 355 -6.25 -9.02 -7.46
C LYS A 355 -7.28 -9.57 -8.43
N THR A 356 -7.87 -8.70 -9.25
CA THR A 356 -8.83 -9.11 -10.31
C THR A 356 -8.36 -10.35 -11.08
N HIS A 357 -7.13 -10.35 -11.59
CA HIS A 357 -6.60 -11.39 -12.48
C HIS A 357 -5.79 -12.48 -11.78
N GLY A 358 -5.40 -12.26 -10.53
CA GLY A 358 -4.50 -13.13 -9.80
C GLY A 358 -3.06 -13.19 -10.32
N GLY A 359 -2.24 -13.99 -9.65
CA GLY A 359 -0.84 -14.21 -9.96
C GLY A 359 0.11 -13.12 -9.42
N ILE A 360 1.37 -13.51 -9.20
CA ILE A 360 2.44 -12.58 -8.85
C ILE A 360 2.89 -11.87 -10.14
N LYS A 361 2.95 -10.53 -10.10
CA LYS A 361 3.25 -9.66 -11.24
C LYS A 361 4.46 -8.78 -10.93
N LYS A 362 4.80 -7.84 -11.81
CA LYS A 362 5.93 -6.91 -11.62
C LYS A 362 5.75 -6.00 -10.39
N SER A 363 4.52 -5.77 -9.98
CA SER A 363 4.15 -5.13 -8.72
C SER A 363 3.32 -6.08 -7.85
N ASN A 364 3.65 -6.18 -6.57
CA ASN A 364 2.97 -7.06 -5.64
C ASN A 364 3.03 -6.54 -4.20
N TRP A 365 1.88 -6.38 -3.56
CA TRP A 365 1.76 -5.89 -2.17
C TRP A 365 1.79 -7.02 -1.14
N GLY A 366 1.22 -8.18 -1.48
CA GLY A 366 1.06 -9.31 -0.55
C GLY A 366 2.16 -10.36 -0.70
N MET A 367 2.50 -11.07 0.37
CA MET A 367 3.28 -12.32 0.27
C MET A 367 2.54 -13.37 -0.59
N VAL A 368 1.21 -13.33 -0.57
CA VAL A 368 0.34 -14.15 -1.40
C VAL A 368 -0.76 -13.32 -2.07
N THR A 369 -1.24 -13.84 -3.20
CA THR A 369 -2.46 -13.38 -3.88
C THR A 369 -3.24 -14.58 -4.43
N ASN A 370 -4.45 -14.38 -4.93
CA ASN A 370 -5.20 -15.43 -5.63
C ASN A 370 -4.43 -15.88 -6.89
N LYS A 371 -4.33 -17.19 -7.13
CA LYS A 371 -3.60 -17.72 -8.29
C LYS A 371 -4.31 -17.42 -9.60
N GLU A 372 -5.63 -17.64 -9.60
CA GLU A 372 -6.50 -17.48 -10.75
C GLU A 372 -7.37 -16.24 -10.60
N LYS A 373 -8.08 -15.85 -11.68
CA LYS A 373 -9.02 -14.73 -11.69
C LYS A 373 -9.99 -14.78 -10.49
N LEU A 374 -10.16 -13.66 -9.79
CA LEU A 374 -11.02 -13.57 -8.63
C LEU A 374 -12.50 -13.59 -9.04
N LYS A 375 -13.32 -14.41 -8.36
CA LYS A 375 -14.79 -14.34 -8.49
C LYS A 375 -15.26 -12.98 -7.97
N LYS A 376 -15.91 -12.19 -8.81
CA LYS A 376 -16.51 -10.91 -8.43
C LYS A 376 -17.97 -11.10 -8.05
N ILE A 377 -18.39 -10.38 -7.01
CA ILE A 377 -19.79 -10.27 -6.60
C ILE A 377 -20.14 -8.78 -6.44
N ASP A 378 -21.42 -8.46 -6.60
CA ASP A 378 -21.99 -7.15 -6.25
C ASP A 378 -22.78 -7.36 -4.95
N ILE A 379 -22.22 -6.92 -3.82
CA ILE A 379 -22.83 -7.11 -2.49
C ILE A 379 -24.12 -6.29 -2.29
N GLU A 380 -24.45 -5.36 -3.19
CA GLU A 380 -25.71 -4.61 -3.14
C GLU A 380 -26.86 -5.42 -3.77
N LYS A 381 -26.54 -6.38 -4.63
CA LYS A 381 -27.54 -7.15 -5.41
C LYS A 381 -27.56 -8.64 -5.10
N ALA A 382 -26.41 -9.23 -4.80
CA ALA A 382 -26.28 -10.67 -4.61
C ALA A 382 -27.10 -11.19 -3.42
N SER A 383 -27.54 -12.44 -3.45
CA SER A 383 -28.29 -13.01 -2.34
C SER A 383 -27.41 -13.23 -1.11
N TYR A 384 -28.02 -13.41 0.05
CA TYR A 384 -27.31 -13.78 1.28
C TYR A 384 -26.45 -15.03 1.08
N SER A 385 -26.98 -16.04 0.37
CA SER A 385 -26.24 -17.29 0.09
C SER A 385 -25.04 -17.04 -0.82
N ASP A 386 -25.19 -16.23 -1.86
CA ASP A 386 -24.09 -15.94 -2.79
C ASP A 386 -22.93 -15.23 -2.10
N ILE A 387 -23.23 -14.27 -1.21
CA ILE A 387 -22.20 -13.55 -0.42
C ILE A 387 -21.52 -14.51 0.56
N LYS A 388 -22.30 -15.36 1.24
CA LYS A 388 -21.76 -16.39 2.14
C LYS A 388 -20.81 -17.35 1.39
N ASP A 389 -21.21 -17.81 0.21
CA ASP A 389 -20.40 -18.72 -0.61
C ASP A 389 -19.17 -18.01 -1.19
N TRP A 390 -19.28 -16.71 -1.50
CA TRP A 390 -18.14 -15.89 -1.89
C TRP A 390 -17.11 -15.74 -0.77
N PHE A 391 -17.54 -15.54 0.48
CA PHE A 391 -16.63 -15.52 1.62
C PHE A 391 -15.98 -16.88 1.88
N LYS A 392 -16.75 -17.98 1.83
CA LYS A 392 -16.18 -19.34 1.90
C LYS A 392 -15.17 -19.66 0.80
N TYR A 393 -15.37 -19.07 -0.38
CA TYR A 393 -14.44 -19.24 -1.50
C TYR A 393 -13.04 -18.71 -1.15
N PHE A 394 -12.90 -17.69 -0.31
CA PHE A 394 -11.60 -17.12 0.06
C PHE A 394 -10.66 -18.11 0.76
N GLY A 395 -11.20 -18.98 1.62
CA GLY A 395 -10.43 -20.01 2.33
C GLY A 395 -9.99 -21.15 1.41
N ASN A 396 -10.71 -21.35 0.30
CA ASN A 396 -10.46 -22.42 -0.67
C ASN A 396 -9.64 -21.96 -1.88
N LEU A 397 -9.30 -20.67 -1.95
CA LEU A 397 -8.47 -20.13 -3.02
C LEU A 397 -7.09 -20.81 -3.06
N LYS A 398 -6.69 -21.20 -4.27
CA LYS A 398 -5.27 -21.49 -4.55
C LYS A 398 -4.53 -20.16 -4.56
N TYR A 399 -3.44 -20.06 -3.81
CA TYR A 399 -2.61 -18.88 -3.80
C TYR A 399 -1.49 -18.98 -4.83
N ALA A 400 -1.19 -17.85 -5.46
CA ALA A 400 0.13 -17.61 -6.01
C ALA A 400 0.99 -17.03 -4.87
N ILE A 401 2.14 -17.65 -4.66
CA ILE A 401 3.11 -17.27 -3.62
C ILE A 401 4.20 -16.42 -4.28
N ASP A 402 4.60 -15.33 -3.65
CA ASP A 402 5.74 -14.53 -4.10
C ASP A 402 7.06 -15.27 -3.83
N GLU A 403 7.46 -16.11 -4.79
CA GLU A 403 8.66 -16.96 -4.67
C GLU A 403 9.96 -16.16 -4.66
N ASP A 404 10.00 -14.98 -5.30
CA ASP A 404 11.16 -14.09 -5.26
C ASP A 404 11.37 -13.57 -3.84
N LEU A 405 10.30 -13.06 -3.23
CA LEU A 405 10.31 -12.63 -1.83
C LEU A 405 10.66 -13.80 -0.89
N ARG A 406 10.00 -14.96 -1.04
CA ARG A 406 10.25 -16.13 -0.19
C ARG A 406 11.69 -16.59 -0.26
N PHE A 407 12.24 -16.66 -1.48
CA PHE A 407 13.63 -17.03 -1.70
C PHE A 407 14.56 -16.10 -0.93
N TRP A 408 14.44 -14.77 -1.10
CA TRP A 408 15.35 -13.83 -0.47
C TRP A 408 15.23 -13.76 1.06
N LEU A 409 14.02 -13.93 1.61
CA LEU A 409 13.82 -13.95 3.06
C LEU A 409 14.34 -15.24 3.74
N THR A 410 14.46 -16.34 3.00
CA THR A 410 14.85 -17.65 3.56
C THR A 410 16.23 -18.15 3.11
N THR A 411 16.82 -17.52 2.10
CA THR A 411 18.12 -17.91 1.57
C THR A 411 19.26 -17.56 2.53
N ILE A 412 20.33 -18.35 2.45
CA ILE A 412 21.63 -18.05 3.06
C ILE A 412 22.48 -17.11 2.21
N LYS A 413 22.05 -16.77 0.99
CA LYS A 413 22.77 -15.83 0.13
C LYS A 413 22.66 -14.44 0.71
N GLU A 414 23.80 -13.77 0.84
CA GLU A 414 23.84 -12.37 1.20
C GLU A 414 23.28 -11.50 0.05
N PRO A 415 22.51 -10.44 0.34
CA PRO A 415 22.17 -9.44 -0.65
C PRO A 415 23.45 -8.84 -1.25
N SER A 416 23.41 -8.53 -2.54
CA SER A 416 24.52 -7.90 -3.24
C SER A 416 24.99 -6.65 -2.49
N PRO A 417 26.31 -6.39 -2.39
CA PRO A 417 26.80 -5.17 -1.78
C PRO A 417 26.16 -3.93 -2.41
N LEU A 418 25.95 -2.92 -1.57
CA LEU A 418 25.38 -1.66 -1.99
C LEU A 418 26.56 -0.68 -2.16
N ASP A 419 27.35 -0.91 -3.21
CA ASP A 419 28.72 -0.36 -3.37
C ASP A 419 28.77 1.15 -3.61
N SER A 420 27.63 1.77 -3.92
CA SER A 420 27.39 3.20 -3.86
C SER A 420 25.88 3.41 -4.04
N LEU A 421 25.37 4.62 -3.77
CA LEU A 421 24.07 5.00 -4.35
C LEU A 421 24.14 4.75 -5.86
N PRO A 422 23.20 4.00 -6.45
CA PRO A 422 23.10 4.00 -7.90
C PRO A 422 22.91 5.46 -8.35
N PRO A 423 23.31 5.83 -9.57
CA PRO A 423 23.08 7.19 -10.04
C PRO A 423 21.58 7.49 -9.95
N LYS A 424 21.24 8.67 -9.42
CA LYS A 424 19.86 9.17 -9.48
C LYS A 424 19.40 9.07 -10.93
N PRO A 425 18.23 8.46 -11.21
CA PRO A 425 17.71 8.40 -12.57
C PRO A 425 17.75 9.80 -13.20
N PRO A 426 18.44 9.97 -14.34
CA PRO A 426 18.62 11.28 -14.92
C PRO A 426 17.27 11.83 -15.37
N LYS A 427 17.05 13.13 -15.13
CA LYS A 427 15.92 13.84 -15.74
C LYS A 427 16.08 13.80 -17.25
N ILE A 428 15.01 13.48 -17.96
CA ILE A 428 15.00 13.59 -19.42
C ILE A 428 14.73 15.06 -19.76
N LEU A 429 15.79 15.83 -20.01
CA LEU A 429 15.66 17.27 -20.30
C LEU A 429 15.37 17.58 -21.77
N SER A 430 15.70 16.63 -22.66
CA SER A 430 15.44 16.70 -24.09
C SER A 430 15.03 15.33 -24.60
N PRO A 431 14.14 15.26 -25.60
CA PRO A 431 13.80 13.99 -26.19
C PRO A 431 14.99 13.44 -26.99
N PRO A 432 15.16 12.11 -27.05
CA PRO A 432 16.20 11.49 -27.87
C PRO A 432 15.98 11.66 -29.39
N GLY A 433 14.76 12.00 -29.81
CA GLY A 433 14.42 12.21 -31.22
C GLY A 433 13.12 13.01 -31.39
N THR A 434 12.91 13.52 -32.60
CA THR A 434 11.68 14.20 -33.03
C THR A 434 11.30 13.70 -34.42
N ASP A 435 11.20 12.38 -34.55
CA ASP A 435 10.98 11.71 -35.83
C ASP A 435 9.71 12.23 -36.50
N GLU A 436 9.72 12.29 -37.83
CA GLU A 436 8.52 12.66 -38.57
C GLU A 436 7.39 11.69 -38.26
N LEU A 437 6.20 12.24 -38.04
CA LEU A 437 5.01 11.44 -37.78
C LEU A 437 4.44 10.91 -39.10
N PRO A 438 3.77 9.75 -39.09
CA PRO A 438 3.05 9.26 -40.26
C PRO A 438 2.06 10.29 -40.79
N ASP A 439 1.81 10.27 -42.10
CA ASP A 439 0.97 11.25 -42.81
C ASP A 439 -0.31 11.60 -42.04
N LYS A 440 -0.61 12.92 -42.00
CA LYS A 440 -1.79 13.56 -41.36
C LYS A 440 -1.73 13.70 -39.83
N TRP A 441 -0.77 13.08 -39.14
CA TRP A 441 -0.56 13.30 -37.72
C TRP A 441 0.26 14.56 -37.46
N LEU A 442 -0.21 15.40 -36.54
CA LEU A 442 0.43 16.62 -36.10
C LEU A 442 0.86 16.48 -34.64
N VAL A 443 1.82 17.29 -34.20
CA VAL A 443 2.28 17.29 -32.81
C VAL A 443 2.38 18.71 -32.25
N LYS A 444 2.03 18.85 -30.98
CA LYS A 444 2.15 20.13 -30.27
C LYS A 444 2.39 19.93 -28.77
N ASP A 445 3.29 20.73 -28.22
CA ASP A 445 3.38 20.97 -26.79
C ASP A 445 2.34 22.04 -26.41
N ILE A 446 1.26 21.61 -25.75
CA ILE A 446 0.20 22.50 -25.26
C ILE A 446 0.66 23.13 -23.95
N GLY A 447 0.51 24.45 -23.80
CA GLY A 447 0.82 25.13 -22.54
C GLY A 447 2.28 25.51 -22.32
N ARG A 448 3.11 25.37 -23.36
CA ARG A 448 4.56 25.66 -23.32
C ARG A 448 5.32 24.89 -22.21
N PRO A 449 5.10 23.57 -22.05
CA PRO A 449 5.94 22.76 -21.18
C PRO A 449 7.35 22.66 -21.75
N LEU A 450 8.25 22.01 -21.01
CA LEU A 450 9.54 21.58 -21.55
C LEU A 450 9.34 20.85 -22.89
N LYS A 451 10.10 21.27 -23.90
CA LYS A 451 9.92 20.84 -25.30
C LYS A 451 10.06 19.32 -25.42
N GLY A 452 9.02 18.66 -25.91
CA GLY A 452 9.01 17.21 -26.05
C GLY A 452 9.45 16.71 -27.43
N GLY A 453 9.31 15.40 -27.64
CA GLY A 453 9.68 14.75 -28.90
C GLY A 453 8.99 13.40 -29.07
N GLN A 454 9.35 12.69 -30.13
CA GLN A 454 8.80 11.38 -30.45
C GLN A 454 9.83 10.54 -31.19
N ILE A 455 9.82 9.24 -30.89
CA ILE A 455 10.51 8.23 -31.69
C ILE A 455 9.45 7.36 -32.35
N VAL A 456 9.55 7.20 -33.66
CA VAL A 456 8.61 6.41 -34.47
C VAL A 456 9.33 5.16 -34.98
N SER A 457 8.71 4.01 -34.79
CA SER A 457 9.15 2.72 -35.34
C SER A 457 7.96 2.02 -36.00
N ALA A 458 8.21 0.94 -36.75
CA ALA A 458 7.16 0.26 -37.53
C ALA A 458 5.88 -0.04 -36.74
N ASP A 459 6.01 -0.53 -35.51
CA ASP A 459 4.86 -0.96 -34.68
C ASP A 459 4.63 -0.12 -33.42
N THR A 460 5.50 0.87 -33.15
CA THR A 460 5.47 1.60 -31.88
C THR A 460 5.80 3.08 -32.04
N LEU A 461 5.17 3.91 -31.21
CA LEU A 461 5.50 5.33 -31.04
C LEU A 461 5.87 5.57 -29.58
N ILE A 462 7.02 6.19 -29.31
CA ILE A 462 7.37 6.67 -27.98
C ILE A 462 7.19 8.18 -27.97
N LEU A 463 6.27 8.67 -27.13
CA LEU A 463 5.99 10.09 -26.96
C LEU A 463 6.68 10.61 -25.70
N TYR A 464 7.57 11.58 -25.88
CA TYR A 464 8.26 12.25 -24.78
C TYR A 464 7.54 13.56 -24.48
N GLY A 465 6.86 13.65 -23.33
CA GLY A 465 6.06 14.83 -22.95
C GLY A 465 6.39 15.32 -21.55
N ALA A 466 6.39 16.64 -21.37
CA ALA A 466 6.46 17.29 -20.06
C ALA A 466 5.16 18.03 -19.77
N GLY A 467 5.05 18.55 -18.54
CA GLY A 467 4.05 19.52 -18.16
C GLY A 467 3.59 19.35 -16.73
N ASN A 468 3.07 20.43 -16.15
CA ASN A 468 2.62 20.45 -14.77
C ASN A 468 1.36 19.61 -14.55
N ASP A 469 0.28 19.84 -15.31
CA ASP A 469 -0.91 18.99 -15.25
C ASP A 469 -1.91 19.25 -16.41
N ILE A 470 -2.97 18.42 -16.47
CA ILE A 470 -4.20 18.58 -17.26
C ILE A 470 -5.37 18.53 -16.27
N TRP A 471 -5.49 19.52 -15.40
CA TRP A 471 -6.48 19.49 -14.31
C TRP A 471 -7.15 20.82 -14.04
N THR A 472 -6.38 21.91 -14.02
CA THR A 472 -6.88 23.25 -13.71
C THR A 472 -7.56 23.87 -14.93
N ASP A 473 -7.54 25.20 -15.08
CA ASP A 473 -8.01 25.91 -16.27
C ASP A 473 -6.91 26.02 -17.35
N LYS A 474 -5.68 25.56 -17.08
CA LYS A 474 -4.54 25.59 -17.99
C LYS A 474 -3.82 24.26 -18.02
N ASP A 475 -3.74 23.68 -19.21
CA ASP A 475 -3.12 22.40 -19.48
C ASP A 475 -1.70 22.56 -19.98
N GLN A 476 -0.83 21.67 -19.54
CA GLN A 476 0.53 21.52 -20.04
C GLN A 476 0.83 20.06 -20.35
N PHE A 477 1.01 19.71 -21.62
CA PHE A 477 1.31 18.33 -22.05
C PHE A 477 1.77 18.28 -23.50
N ARG A 478 2.26 17.12 -23.96
CA ARG A 478 2.51 16.86 -25.38
C ARG A 478 1.37 16.09 -26.02
N PHE A 479 0.93 16.55 -27.19
CA PHE A 479 -0.21 16.00 -27.92
C PHE A 479 0.18 15.64 -29.37
N VAL A 480 0.02 14.37 -29.76
CA VAL A 480 0.07 13.93 -31.17
C VAL A 480 -1.34 13.66 -31.63
N TYR A 481 -1.82 14.35 -32.67
CA TYR A 481 -3.24 14.40 -33.02
C TYR A 481 -3.53 14.49 -34.52
N GLN A 482 -4.75 14.13 -34.91
CA GLN A 482 -5.36 14.53 -36.18
C GLN A 482 -6.52 15.50 -35.93
N LYS A 483 -6.73 16.43 -36.87
CA LYS A 483 -7.90 17.31 -36.91
C LYS A 483 -8.99 16.65 -37.76
N LEU A 484 -10.16 16.38 -37.18
CA LEU A 484 -11.27 15.69 -37.84
C LEU A 484 -12.58 16.45 -37.66
N ASN A 485 -13.43 16.41 -38.67
CA ASN A 485 -14.81 16.91 -38.63
C ASN A 485 -15.87 15.81 -38.81
N THR A 486 -15.45 14.58 -39.11
CA THR A 486 -16.33 13.41 -39.26
C THR A 486 -16.39 12.54 -37.99
N ASP A 487 -17.22 11.51 -38.03
CA ASP A 487 -17.24 10.45 -37.04
C ASP A 487 -15.96 9.61 -37.10
N PHE A 488 -15.56 9.06 -35.96
CA PHE A 488 -14.34 8.24 -35.89
C PHE A 488 -14.39 7.22 -34.76
N GLU A 489 -13.52 6.22 -34.90
CA GLU A 489 -13.13 5.31 -33.84
C GLU A 489 -11.61 5.36 -33.71
N PHE A 490 -11.10 5.63 -32.51
CA PHE A 490 -9.68 5.71 -32.23
C PHE A 490 -9.31 4.82 -31.06
N SER A 491 -8.35 3.91 -31.24
CA SER A 491 -7.87 3.01 -30.21
C SER A 491 -6.35 2.90 -30.19
N VAL A 492 -5.79 2.65 -29.00
CA VAL A 492 -4.35 2.48 -28.78
C VAL A 492 -4.10 1.43 -27.71
N ARG A 493 -2.93 0.80 -27.78
CA ARG A 493 -2.31 0.09 -26.65
C ARG A 493 -1.21 0.96 -26.05
N ILE A 494 -1.16 1.05 -24.72
CA ILE A 494 -0.09 1.74 -23.99
C ILE A 494 0.80 0.69 -23.36
N ASN A 495 2.04 0.58 -23.83
CA ASN A 495 2.97 -0.46 -23.40
C ASN A 495 3.70 -0.10 -22.11
N ASN A 496 3.96 1.20 -21.87
CA ASN A 496 4.69 1.68 -20.71
C ASN A 496 4.52 3.20 -20.54
N LEU A 497 4.65 3.68 -19.30
CA LEU A 497 4.82 5.08 -18.95
C LEU A 497 5.94 5.22 -17.92
N LEU A 498 6.93 6.06 -18.20
CA LEU A 498 8.00 6.34 -17.23
C LEU A 498 7.42 7.03 -15.98
N TYR A 499 7.72 6.49 -14.80
CA TYR A 499 7.29 7.02 -13.51
C TYR A 499 8.10 8.28 -13.15
N THR A 500 7.68 9.44 -13.66
CA THR A 500 8.20 10.75 -13.24
C THR A 500 7.47 11.27 -12.01
N HIS A 501 6.18 10.95 -11.88
CA HIS A 501 5.30 11.32 -10.78
C HIS A 501 4.08 10.38 -10.74
N SER A 502 3.42 10.22 -9.59
CA SER A 502 2.21 9.38 -9.46
C SER A 502 1.06 9.84 -10.36
N TYR A 503 1.03 11.13 -10.71
CA TYR A 503 0.04 11.75 -11.61
C TYR A 503 0.55 12.02 -13.03
N ALA A 504 1.68 11.42 -13.43
CA ALA A 504 2.05 11.38 -14.85
C ALA A 504 0.94 10.68 -15.66
N LYS A 505 0.71 11.09 -16.91
CA LYS A 505 -0.43 10.57 -17.70
C LYS A 505 0.01 10.12 -19.08
N ALA A 506 -0.50 8.97 -19.52
CA ALA A 506 -0.49 8.51 -20.90
C ALA A 506 -1.91 8.13 -21.30
N GLY A 507 -2.41 8.63 -22.43
CA GLY A 507 -3.81 8.38 -22.79
C GLY A 507 -4.21 8.76 -24.20
N ILE A 508 -5.52 8.64 -24.46
CA ILE A 508 -6.20 9.20 -25.63
C ILE A 508 -6.93 10.47 -25.19
N MET A 509 -6.81 11.54 -25.97
CA MET A 509 -7.53 12.78 -25.75
C MET A 509 -8.25 13.23 -27.01
N VAL A 510 -9.45 13.79 -26.81
CA VAL A 510 -10.19 14.55 -27.83
C VAL A 510 -10.47 15.95 -27.29
N ARG A 511 -10.18 16.97 -28.08
CA ARG A 511 -10.28 18.38 -27.67
C ARG A 511 -11.03 19.21 -28.69
N SER A 512 -11.72 20.26 -28.22
CA SER A 512 -12.36 21.24 -29.11
C SER A 512 -11.34 22.16 -29.80
N ASN A 513 -10.20 22.44 -29.17
CA ASN A 513 -9.15 23.28 -29.74
C ASN A 513 -7.77 23.01 -29.12
N LEU A 514 -6.76 23.72 -29.62
CA LEU A 514 -5.35 23.59 -29.19
C LEU A 514 -4.91 24.68 -28.20
N LYS A 515 -5.85 25.38 -27.55
CA LYS A 515 -5.54 26.34 -26.47
C LYS A 515 -5.33 25.57 -25.16
N THR A 516 -4.66 26.22 -24.22
CA THR A 516 -4.33 25.64 -22.91
C THR A 516 -5.56 25.38 -22.05
N ASN A 517 -6.69 26.00 -22.34
CA ASN A 517 -7.90 25.89 -21.55
C ASN A 517 -9.01 25.11 -22.26
N SER A 518 -8.67 24.32 -23.30
CA SER A 518 -9.65 23.66 -24.16
C SER A 518 -10.58 22.73 -23.38
N ALA A 519 -11.87 22.75 -23.73
CA ALA A 519 -12.78 21.65 -23.46
C ALA A 519 -12.21 20.36 -24.10
N HIS A 520 -12.29 19.26 -23.37
CA HIS A 520 -11.71 17.99 -23.79
C HIS A 520 -12.29 16.81 -23.02
N GLY A 521 -12.11 15.61 -23.57
CA GLY A 521 -12.23 14.35 -22.85
C GLY A 521 -10.91 13.59 -22.98
N LEU A 522 -10.50 12.95 -21.90
CA LEU A 522 -9.25 12.25 -21.72
C LEU A 522 -9.55 10.89 -21.09
N ILE A 523 -9.07 9.82 -21.70
CA ILE A 523 -8.99 8.50 -21.05
C ILE A 523 -7.51 8.16 -20.93
N ASN A 524 -7.03 7.93 -19.71
CA ASN A 524 -5.59 7.75 -19.44
C ASN A 524 -5.30 6.65 -18.42
N ILE A 525 -4.01 6.29 -18.37
CA ILE A 525 -3.40 5.49 -17.32
C ILE A 525 -2.31 6.30 -16.60
N PHE A 526 -2.13 6.02 -15.31
CA PHE A 526 -1.05 6.55 -14.47
C PHE A 526 0.07 5.50 -14.30
N PRO A 527 1.29 5.89 -13.86
CA PRO A 527 2.38 4.94 -13.66
C PRO A 527 2.07 3.78 -12.71
N GLY A 528 1.15 3.98 -11.76
CA GLY A 528 0.67 2.96 -10.83
C GLY A 528 -0.25 1.89 -11.45
N GLY A 529 -0.65 2.04 -12.71
CA GLY A 529 -1.56 1.12 -13.42
C GLY A 529 -3.04 1.48 -13.32
N ASN A 530 -3.41 2.39 -12.42
CA ASN A 530 -4.76 2.92 -12.33
C ASN A 530 -5.12 3.78 -13.55
N THR A 531 -6.38 3.73 -13.97
CA THR A 531 -6.89 4.50 -15.11
C THR A 531 -7.91 5.56 -14.68
N GLU A 532 -8.18 6.52 -15.57
CA GLU A 532 -9.10 7.63 -15.32
C GLU A 532 -9.76 8.11 -16.61
N PHE A 533 -11.05 8.43 -16.52
CA PHE A 533 -11.76 9.24 -17.49
C PHE A 533 -11.88 10.67 -16.97
N GLY A 534 -11.04 11.57 -17.47
CA GLY A 534 -11.05 12.99 -17.17
C GLY A 534 -11.76 13.80 -18.26
N PHE A 535 -12.53 14.82 -17.90
CA PHE A 535 -13.20 15.67 -18.88
C PHE A 535 -13.37 17.11 -18.41
N ARG A 536 -13.43 18.00 -19.40
CA ARG A 536 -13.75 19.41 -19.25
C ARG A 536 -14.77 19.77 -20.33
N GLU A 537 -16.02 19.97 -19.96
CA GLU A 537 -17.09 20.23 -20.94
C GLU A 537 -16.97 21.59 -21.65
N LYS A 538 -16.44 22.60 -20.95
CA LYS A 538 -16.33 23.98 -21.43
C LYS A 538 -14.93 24.55 -21.24
N ASN A 539 -14.50 25.39 -22.18
CA ASN A 539 -13.18 26.03 -22.10
C ASN A 539 -13.02 26.81 -20.77
N GLY A 540 -11.85 26.70 -20.14
CA GLY A 540 -11.51 27.46 -18.93
C GLY A 540 -12.08 26.92 -17.61
N LYS A 541 -12.80 25.80 -17.63
CA LYS A 541 -13.21 25.11 -16.39
C LYS A 541 -12.11 24.21 -15.85
N ARG A 542 -12.20 23.84 -14.57
CA ARG A 542 -11.41 22.75 -14.00
C ARG A 542 -11.89 21.43 -14.61
N MET A 543 -10.99 20.46 -14.76
CA MET A 543 -11.33 19.10 -15.17
C MET A 543 -12.08 18.38 -14.04
N GLU A 544 -13.02 17.54 -14.41
CA GLU A 544 -13.68 16.54 -13.57
C GLU A 544 -13.22 15.15 -14.00
N ALA A 545 -13.25 14.17 -13.11
CA ALA A 545 -12.74 12.85 -13.42
C ALA A 545 -13.49 11.72 -12.72
N ASN A 546 -13.62 10.60 -13.43
CA ASN A 546 -14.10 9.34 -12.93
C ASN A 546 -12.96 8.32 -12.93
N ARG A 547 -12.71 7.68 -11.78
CA ARG A 547 -11.72 6.61 -11.67
C ARG A 547 -12.13 5.40 -12.52
N GLY A 548 -11.18 4.90 -13.32
CA GLY A 548 -11.30 3.64 -14.04
C GLY A 548 -10.65 2.46 -13.28
N PRO A 549 -10.61 1.26 -13.87
CA PRO A 549 -10.01 0.07 -13.26
C PRO A 549 -8.50 0.18 -13.20
N ASP A 550 -7.90 -0.63 -12.32
CA ASP A 550 -6.45 -0.85 -12.33
C ASP A 550 -6.10 -1.90 -13.39
N LEU A 551 -5.17 -1.57 -14.27
CA LEU A 551 -4.74 -2.43 -15.36
C LEU A 551 -3.28 -2.84 -15.21
N GLU A 552 -3.02 -4.10 -15.52
CA GLU A 552 -1.66 -4.57 -15.77
C GLU A 552 -1.15 -3.97 -17.09
N TRP A 553 0.11 -3.54 -17.13
CA TRP A 553 0.71 -2.86 -18.30
C TRP A 553 0.53 -3.63 -19.62
N ASP A 554 0.54 -4.97 -19.58
CA ASP A 554 0.39 -5.77 -20.78
C ASP A 554 -1.02 -5.71 -21.39
N LEU A 555 -2.03 -5.27 -20.61
CA LEU A 555 -3.45 -5.24 -20.97
C LEU A 555 -3.98 -3.84 -21.30
N VAL A 556 -3.17 -2.79 -21.20
CA VAL A 556 -3.64 -1.41 -21.30
C VAL A 556 -4.03 -1.06 -22.74
N LYS A 557 -5.32 -1.15 -23.05
CA LYS A 557 -5.89 -0.66 -24.30
C LYS A 557 -7.01 0.32 -24.03
N LEU A 558 -6.97 1.46 -24.72
CA LEU A 558 -7.92 2.56 -24.59
C LEU A 558 -8.58 2.82 -25.93
N LYS A 559 -9.82 3.29 -25.92
CA LYS A 559 -10.57 3.63 -27.12
C LYS A 559 -11.50 4.81 -26.91
N THR A 560 -11.73 5.58 -27.95
CA THR A 560 -12.80 6.57 -28.03
C THR A 560 -13.55 6.44 -29.35
N ILE A 561 -14.85 6.72 -29.33
CA ILE A 561 -15.73 6.70 -30.49
C ILE A 561 -16.52 7.99 -30.51
N ARG A 562 -16.51 8.68 -31.65
CA ARG A 562 -17.43 9.79 -31.93
C ARG A 562 -18.58 9.28 -32.79
N ARG A 563 -19.81 9.64 -32.40
CA ARG A 563 -21.05 9.50 -33.17
C ARG A 563 -21.84 10.79 -33.11
N ASN A 564 -21.89 11.54 -34.20
CA ASN A 564 -22.51 12.86 -34.27
C ASN A 564 -21.91 13.79 -33.19
N SER A 565 -22.73 14.21 -32.22
CA SER A 565 -22.38 15.05 -31.08
C SER A 565 -22.02 14.26 -29.82
N LEU A 566 -21.97 12.93 -29.88
CA LEU A 566 -21.60 12.09 -28.73
C LEU A 566 -20.18 11.58 -28.89
N LEU A 567 -19.40 11.70 -27.81
CA LEU A 567 -18.06 11.18 -27.71
C LEU A 567 -17.96 10.23 -26.52
N SER A 568 -17.77 8.94 -26.81
CA SER A 568 -17.73 7.88 -25.80
C SER A 568 -16.29 7.39 -25.59
N PHE A 569 -15.92 7.06 -24.36
CA PHE A 569 -14.59 6.60 -23.96
C PHE A 569 -14.64 5.22 -23.33
N TYR A 570 -13.69 4.38 -23.70
CA TYR A 570 -13.68 2.96 -23.36
C TYR A 570 -12.31 2.50 -22.89
N ILE A 571 -12.34 1.51 -22.00
CA ILE A 571 -11.17 0.78 -21.54
C ILE A 571 -11.38 -0.69 -21.86
N PHE A 572 -10.34 -1.37 -22.35
CA PHE A 572 -10.39 -2.82 -22.56
C PHE A 572 -10.11 -3.54 -21.25
N GLU A 573 -11.11 -4.23 -20.73
CA GLU A 573 -11.01 -5.05 -19.53
C GLU A 573 -11.89 -6.30 -19.67
N ASN A 574 -11.55 -7.38 -18.97
CA ASN A 574 -12.33 -8.62 -19.01
C ASN A 574 -12.56 -9.17 -20.44
N SER A 575 -11.61 -8.94 -21.35
CA SER A 575 -11.69 -9.31 -22.77
C SER A 575 -12.78 -8.58 -23.57
N ALA A 576 -13.28 -7.44 -23.07
CA ALA A 576 -14.29 -6.62 -23.72
C ALA A 576 -13.98 -5.12 -23.59
N TRP A 577 -14.63 -4.30 -24.41
CA TRP A 577 -14.56 -2.84 -24.30
C TRP A 577 -15.68 -2.34 -23.39
N THR A 578 -15.34 -1.78 -22.23
CA THR A 578 -16.30 -1.19 -21.29
C THR A 578 -16.32 0.33 -21.46
N LYS A 579 -17.50 0.95 -21.52
CA LYS A 579 -17.66 2.42 -21.60
C LYS A 579 -17.50 3.04 -20.21
N TYR A 580 -16.59 3.99 -20.06
CA TYR A 580 -16.30 4.70 -18.80
C TYR A 580 -16.74 6.16 -18.79
N GLY A 581 -17.02 6.71 -19.98
CA GLY A 581 -17.36 8.11 -20.11
C GLY A 581 -18.08 8.39 -21.42
N GLU A 582 -18.92 9.43 -21.41
CA GLU A 582 -19.54 9.96 -22.59
C GLU A 582 -19.73 11.47 -22.44
N LEU A 583 -19.45 12.23 -23.50
CA LEU A 583 -19.61 13.67 -23.53
C LEU A 583 -20.50 14.07 -24.69
N ASN A 584 -21.38 15.04 -24.44
CA ASN A 584 -22.08 15.76 -25.49
C ASN A 584 -21.22 16.95 -25.94
N ILE A 585 -20.69 16.85 -27.16
CA ILE A 585 -19.73 17.79 -27.73
C ILE A 585 -20.36 18.75 -28.74
N LYS A 586 -21.69 18.91 -28.74
CA LYS A 586 -22.41 19.80 -29.67
C LYS A 586 -21.86 21.25 -29.70
N ASP A 587 -21.32 21.72 -28.57
CA ASP A 587 -20.81 23.08 -28.41
C ASP A 587 -19.29 23.19 -28.65
N TRP A 588 -18.62 22.11 -29.08
CA TRP A 588 -17.16 22.08 -29.26
C TRP A 588 -16.70 22.55 -30.64
N GLY A 589 -17.65 22.89 -31.52
CA GLY A 589 -17.38 23.22 -32.91
C GLY A 589 -17.20 21.98 -33.79
N GLU A 590 -17.15 22.19 -35.11
CA GLU A 590 -17.13 21.09 -36.09
C GLU A 590 -15.83 20.30 -36.10
N ASN A 591 -14.71 20.98 -35.84
CA ASN A 591 -13.37 20.41 -35.94
C ASN A 591 -12.85 20.02 -34.57
N LEU A 592 -12.61 18.73 -34.38
CA LEU A 592 -12.04 18.17 -33.16
C LEU A 592 -10.59 17.75 -33.39
N PHE A 593 -9.84 17.71 -32.30
CA PHE A 593 -8.45 17.26 -32.27
C PHE A 593 -8.40 15.96 -31.46
N VAL A 594 -8.15 14.83 -32.12
CA VAL A 594 -8.10 13.50 -31.50
C VAL A 594 -6.70 12.91 -31.57
N GLY A 595 -6.22 12.32 -30.49
CA GLY A 595 -4.89 11.73 -30.49
C GLY A 595 -4.40 11.22 -29.14
N ILE A 596 -3.08 11.01 -29.04
CA ILE A 596 -2.40 10.49 -27.84
C ILE A 596 -1.67 11.59 -27.07
N VAL A 597 -1.60 11.44 -25.74
CA VAL A 597 -1.03 12.45 -24.84
C VAL A 597 0.03 11.88 -23.90
N ALA A 598 1.08 12.65 -23.64
CA ALA A 598 2.06 12.36 -22.58
C ALA A 598 2.25 13.58 -21.66
N LEU A 599 2.22 13.35 -20.35
CA LEU A 599 2.40 14.36 -19.30
C LEU A 599 3.27 13.80 -18.16
N SER A 600 4.33 14.51 -17.78
CA SER A 600 5.24 14.10 -16.70
C SER A 600 4.75 14.45 -15.30
N HIS A 601 3.84 15.43 -15.17
CA HIS A 601 3.50 16.10 -13.91
C HIS A 601 4.73 16.70 -13.20
N ASP A 602 5.75 17.04 -13.98
CA ASP A 602 6.96 17.74 -13.57
C ASP A 602 7.49 18.49 -14.80
N ASP A 603 7.21 19.78 -14.91
CA ASP A 603 7.62 20.58 -16.07
C ASP A 603 9.14 20.80 -16.17
N SER A 604 9.92 20.28 -15.21
CA SER A 604 11.39 20.29 -15.28
C SER A 604 11.98 19.04 -15.94
N GLN A 605 11.16 18.07 -16.37
CA GLN A 605 11.61 16.87 -17.10
C GLN A 605 10.50 16.25 -17.98
N LEU A 606 10.91 15.49 -18.98
CA LEU A 606 10.04 14.69 -19.84
C LEU A 606 9.75 13.33 -19.18
N THR A 607 8.52 12.83 -19.37
CA THR A 607 8.21 11.41 -19.26
C THR A 607 8.26 10.76 -20.65
N ALA A 608 8.32 9.43 -20.70
CA ALA A 608 8.27 8.64 -21.93
C ALA A 608 7.05 7.70 -21.89
N ALA A 609 6.10 7.91 -22.79
CA ALA A 609 4.92 7.07 -22.97
C ALA A 609 5.05 6.25 -24.25
N LYS A 610 5.05 4.92 -24.14
CA LYS A 610 5.19 4.02 -25.29
C LYS A 610 3.83 3.49 -25.73
N TYR A 611 3.50 3.70 -27.01
CA TYR A 611 2.26 3.30 -27.65
C TYR A 611 2.51 2.27 -28.74
N SER A 612 1.53 1.40 -28.96
CA SER A 612 1.42 0.46 -30.09
C SER A 612 -0.05 0.31 -30.48
N GLU A 613 -0.33 -0.43 -31.56
CA GLU A 613 -1.71 -0.69 -32.01
C GLU A 613 -2.52 0.62 -32.18
N ILE A 614 -1.90 1.67 -32.73
CA ILE A 614 -2.52 3.00 -32.90
C ILE A 614 -3.43 2.98 -34.13
N ASN A 615 -4.73 2.82 -33.91
CA ASN A 615 -5.71 2.61 -34.98
C ASN A 615 -6.76 3.72 -34.97
N LEU A 616 -6.79 4.55 -36.01
CA LEU A 616 -7.77 5.61 -36.24
C LEU A 616 -8.59 5.32 -37.51
N THR A 617 -9.86 5.01 -37.35
CA THR A 617 -10.80 4.77 -38.45
C THR A 617 -11.79 5.92 -38.55
N LYS A 618 -11.84 6.58 -39.71
CA LYS A 618 -12.81 7.64 -40.02
C LYS A 618 -14.07 7.00 -40.61
N LYS A 619 -15.23 7.53 -40.26
CA LYS A 619 -16.52 7.08 -40.80
C LYS A 619 -17.18 8.29 -41.43
N ASP A 620 -17.48 8.15 -42.71
CA ASP A 620 -18.15 9.17 -43.51
C ASP A 620 -19.63 9.28 -43.12
#